data_AF-A0A2E8HJ51-F1
#
_entry.id   AF-A0A2E8HJ51-F1
#
_cell.length_a   1.000
_cell.length_b   1.000
_cell.length_c   1.000
_cell.angle_alpha   90.00
_cell.angle_beta   90.00
_cell.angle_gamma   90.00
#
_symmetry.space_group_name_H-M   'P 1'
#
loop_
_entity.id
_entity.type
_entity.pdbx_description
1 polymer ?
#
loop_
_entity_poly.entity_id
_entity_poly.type
_entity_poly.pdbx_seq_one_letter_code
_entity_poly.pdbx_strand_id
1 'polypeptide(L)' 'CWVQMGGLCTGVMAAYSVHLQATLANAILPCDELPFTREADVVADGLVLEAGHFIVPSGPGLGIKVDMEVVERYRVA' A
#
# COMPACT_ATOMS: atom_id res chain seq x y z
N CYS A 1 -14.75 -13.97 3.71
CA CYS A 1 -13.86 -14.10 2.54
C CYS A 1 -12.51 -13.50 2.91
N TRP A 2 -11.41 -14.09 2.44
CA TRP A 2 -10.07 -13.50 2.54
C TRP A 2 -9.76 -12.84 1.18
N VAL A 3 -9.26 -11.61 1.19
CA VAL A 3 -8.96 -10.86 -0.04
C VAL A 3 -7.64 -10.14 0.14
N GLN A 4 -6.60 -10.76 -0.38
CA GLN A 4 -5.26 -10.24 -0.32
C GLN A 4 -4.77 -9.98 -1.74
N MET A 5 -4.35 -8.74 -2.01
CA MET A 5 -3.84 -8.35 -3.32
C MET A 5 -2.32 -8.39 -3.38
N GLY A 6 -1.65 -8.15 -2.25
CA GLY A 6 -0.21 -8.22 -2.10
C GLY A 6 0.23 -9.00 -0.87
N GLY A 7 1.51 -9.29 -0.78
CA GLY A 7 2.17 -9.73 0.45
C GLY A 7 3.36 -8.81 0.67
N LEU A 8 4.53 -9.22 0.18
CA LEU A 8 5.66 -8.31 -0.05
C LEU A 8 5.43 -7.46 -1.30
N CYS A 9 4.70 -6.37 -1.16
CA CYS A 9 4.32 -5.48 -2.26
C CYS A 9 5.00 -4.10 -2.14
N THR A 10 4.91 -3.23 -3.15
CA THR A 10 5.34 -1.83 -3.04
C THR A 10 4.24 -0.98 -2.40
N GLY A 11 4.56 0.22 -1.90
CA GLY A 11 3.55 1.12 -1.34
C GLY A 11 2.38 1.43 -2.28
N VAL A 12 2.62 1.45 -3.60
CA VAL A 12 1.56 1.64 -4.62
C VAL A 12 0.55 0.51 -4.62
N MET A 13 1.00 -0.74 -4.60
CA MET A 13 0.10 -1.91 -4.56
C MET A 13 -0.61 -2.03 -3.22
N ALA A 14 0.08 -1.73 -2.12
CA ALA A 14 -0.54 -1.67 -0.79
C ALA A 14 -1.67 -0.64 -0.75
N ALA A 15 -1.47 0.57 -1.31
CA ALA A 15 -2.49 1.61 -1.34
C ALA A 15 -3.74 1.17 -2.14
N TYR A 16 -3.53 0.55 -3.30
CA TYR A 16 -4.62 -0.07 -4.07
C TYR A 16 -5.35 -1.15 -3.28
N SER A 17 -4.59 -2.03 -2.61
CA SER A 17 -5.15 -3.13 -1.80
C SER A 17 -6.03 -2.62 -0.67
N VAL A 18 -5.58 -1.58 0.05
CA VAL A 18 -6.33 -0.93 1.13
C VAL A 18 -7.65 -0.33 0.63
N HIS A 19 -7.62 0.38 -0.50
CA HIS A 19 -8.84 0.91 -1.13
C HIS A 19 -9.82 -0.19 -1.52
N LEU A 20 -9.33 -1.27 -2.14
CA LEU A 20 -10.20 -2.38 -2.56
C LEU A 20 -10.83 -3.07 -1.34
N GLN A 21 -10.01 -3.47 -0.37
CA GLN A 21 -10.47 -4.21 0.81
C GLN A 21 -11.47 -3.42 1.64
N ALA A 22 -11.32 -2.09 1.73
CA ALA A 22 -12.26 -1.21 2.45
C ALA A 22 -13.67 -1.17 1.84
N THR A 23 -13.85 -1.64 0.61
CA THR A 23 -15.14 -1.65 -0.10
C THR A 23 -15.83 -3.03 -0.12
N LEU A 24 -15.18 -4.06 0.40
CA LEU A 24 -15.67 -5.44 0.33
C LEU A 24 -16.21 -5.89 1.69
N ALA A 25 -17.52 -5.79 1.89
CA ALA A 25 -18.17 -6.14 3.16
C ALA A 25 -17.95 -7.60 3.62
N ASN A 26 -17.58 -8.50 2.70
CA ASN A 26 -17.28 -9.89 2.99
C ASN A 26 -15.77 -10.17 3.22
N ALA A 27 -14.89 -9.18 3.08
CA ALA A 27 -13.46 -9.26 3.40
C ALA A 27 -13.25 -9.05 4.91
N ILE A 28 -13.52 -10.11 5.69
CA ILE A 28 -13.52 -10.09 7.16
C ILE A 28 -12.30 -10.76 7.80
N LEU A 29 -11.40 -11.31 6.99
CA LEU A 29 -10.20 -11.98 7.46
C LEU A 29 -8.98 -11.03 7.30
N PRO A 30 -8.05 -10.98 8.28
CA PRO A 30 -6.85 -10.15 8.18
C PRO A 30 -6.00 -10.48 6.94
N CYS A 31 -5.32 -9.47 6.41
CA CYS A 31 -4.37 -9.61 5.29
C CYS A 31 -3.00 -9.05 5.70
N ASP A 32 -1.92 -9.61 5.14
CA ASP A 32 -0.56 -9.16 5.40
C ASP A 32 0.01 -8.34 4.24
N GLU A 33 -0.36 -7.06 4.18
CA GLU A 33 0.30 -6.12 3.26
C GLU A 33 1.58 -5.56 3.91
N LEU A 34 2.74 -5.87 3.33
CA LEU A 34 4.06 -5.60 3.90
C LEU A 34 4.92 -4.66 3.02
N PRO A 35 4.45 -3.43 2.72
CA PRO A 35 5.19 -2.50 1.86
C PRO A 35 6.53 -2.02 2.44
N PHE A 36 6.68 -2.12 3.75
CA PHE A 36 7.84 -1.66 4.52
C PHE A 36 9.03 -2.63 4.53
N THR A 37 8.95 -3.76 3.81
CA THR A 37 10.01 -4.79 3.81
C THR A 37 11.20 -4.47 2.90
N ARG A 38 11.05 -3.48 2.00
CA ARG A 38 12.13 -3.04 1.10
C ARG A 38 12.98 -1.98 1.77
N GLU A 39 14.24 -1.87 1.35
CA GLU A 39 15.17 -0.85 1.87
C GLU A 39 14.75 0.59 1.52
N ALA A 40 13.97 0.76 0.45
CA ALA A 40 13.41 2.03 0.01
C ALA A 40 11.98 1.81 -0.50
N ASP A 41 11.09 2.77 -0.24
CA ASP A 41 9.74 2.80 -0.79
C ASP A 41 9.64 3.87 -1.86
N VAL A 42 8.86 3.59 -2.91
CA VAL A 42 8.56 4.54 -3.99
C VAL A 42 7.41 5.48 -3.62
N VAL A 43 6.90 5.40 -2.39
CA VAL A 43 5.86 6.26 -1.84
C VAL A 43 6.47 7.15 -0.75
N ALA A 44 6.40 8.47 -0.91
CA ALA A 44 7.18 9.43 -0.12
C ALA A 44 6.85 9.42 1.39
N ASP A 45 5.58 9.21 1.75
CA ASP A 45 5.10 9.24 3.15
C ASP A 45 4.56 7.88 3.62
N GLY A 46 4.67 6.84 2.79
CA GLY A 46 4.13 5.51 3.04
C GLY A 46 2.62 5.47 3.31
N LEU A 47 2.15 4.35 3.87
CA LEU A 47 0.80 4.21 4.41
C LEU A 47 0.83 4.29 5.94
N VAL A 48 -0.18 4.93 6.54
CA VAL A 48 -0.32 5.01 7.99
C VAL A 48 -0.89 3.70 8.52
N LEU A 49 -0.17 3.08 9.46
CA LEU A 49 -0.61 1.89 10.20
C LEU A 49 -0.90 2.28 11.66
N GLU A 50 -2.14 2.10 12.10
CA GLU A 50 -2.58 2.38 13.47
C GLU A 50 -3.34 1.17 14.04
N ALA A 51 -2.97 0.71 15.24
CA ALA A 51 -3.61 -0.41 15.91
C ALA A 51 -3.80 -1.66 15.01
N GLY A 52 -2.82 -1.97 14.16
CA GLY A 52 -2.84 -3.11 13.26
C GLY A 52 -3.68 -2.93 11.98
N HIS A 53 -4.14 -1.71 11.69
CA HIS A 53 -4.96 -1.40 10.51
C HIS A 53 -4.31 -0.28 9.70
N PHE A 54 -4.36 -0.40 8.37
CA PHE A 54 -4.03 0.71 7.51
C PHE A 54 -5.18 1.72 7.51
N ILE A 55 -4.84 3.00 7.61
CA ILE A 55 -5.80 4.08 7.40
C ILE A 55 -5.95 4.28 5.89
N VAL A 56 -7.17 4.18 5.38
CA VAL A 56 -7.47 4.37 3.95
C VAL A 56 -7.13 5.82 3.55
N PRO A 57 -6.23 6.05 2.57
CA PRO A 57 -5.91 7.40 2.13
C PRO A 57 -7.13 8.11 1.53
N SER A 58 -7.38 9.36 1.91
CA SER A 58 -8.58 10.12 1.51
C SER A 58 -8.38 11.06 0.31
N GLY A 59 -7.14 11.21 -0.17
CA GLY A 59 -6.82 12.01 -1.34
C GLY A 59 -7.32 11.41 -2.67
N PRO A 60 -7.29 12.18 -3.77
CA PRO A 60 -7.72 11.68 -5.09
C PRO A 60 -6.88 10.50 -5.59
N GLY A 61 -7.49 9.65 -6.41
CA GLY A 61 -6.83 8.44 -6.92
C GLY A 61 -6.54 7.44 -5.79
N LEU A 62 -5.28 7.01 -5.67
CA LEU A 62 -4.84 6.17 -4.55
C LEU A 62 -4.56 6.96 -3.27
N GLY A 63 -4.61 8.30 -3.31
CA GLY A 63 -4.34 9.16 -2.15
C GLY A 63 -2.89 9.14 -1.65
N ILE A 64 -1.95 8.69 -2.48
CA ILE A 64 -0.51 8.63 -2.18
C ILE A 64 0.29 9.55 -3.10
N LYS A 65 1.51 9.88 -2.70
CA LYS A 65 2.51 10.59 -3.52
C LYS A 65 3.67 9.66 -3.87
N VAL A 66 3.96 9.54 -5.16
CA VAL A 66 5.13 8.78 -5.65
C VAL A 66 6.39 9.61 -5.45
N ASP A 67 7.42 9.00 -4.88
CA ASP A 67 8.76 9.54 -4.80
C ASP A 67 9.54 9.19 -6.08
N MET A 68 9.60 10.15 -7.00
CA MET A 68 10.29 9.96 -8.27
C MET A 68 11.80 9.88 -8.11
N GLU A 69 12.41 10.42 -7.05
CA GLU A 69 13.85 10.31 -6.82
C GLU A 69 14.23 8.86 -6.50
N VAL A 70 13.43 8.20 -5.65
CA VAL A 70 13.59 6.76 -5.38
C VAL A 70 13.34 5.94 -6.65
N VAL A 71 12.29 6.25 -7.40
CA VAL A 71 12.00 5.55 -8.67
C VAL A 71 13.19 5.63 -9.62
N GLU A 72 13.76 6.82 -9.85
CA GLU A 72 14.91 6.97 -10.75
C GLU A 72 16.16 6.26 -10.22
N ARG A 73 16.41 6.31 -8.90
CA ARG A 73 17.55 5.62 -8.29
C ARG A 73 17.53 4.11 -8.51
N TYR A 74 16.35 3.49 -8.45
CA TYR A 74 16.18 2.03 -8.59
C TYR A 74 15.71 1.62 -10.00
N ARG A 75 15.60 2.56 -10.94
CA ARG A 75 15.20 2.27 -12.32
C ARG A 75 16.24 1.38 -12.99
N VAL A 76 15.80 0.27 -13.57
CA VAL A 76 16.61 -0.61 -14.42
C VAL A 76 16.35 -0.29 -15.89
N ALA A 77 17.38 -0.48 -16.73
CA ALA A 77 17.34 -0.18 -18.17
C ALA A 77 16.55 -1.23 -18.98
#